data_AF-A0A937T3W3-F1
#
_entry.id   AF-A0A937T3W3-F1
#
_cell.length_a   1.000
_cell.length_b   1.000
_cell.length_c   1.000
_cell.angle_alpha   90.00
_cell.angle_beta   90.00
_cell.angle_gamma   90.00
#
_symmetry.space_group_name_H-M   'P 1'
#
loop_
_entity.id
_entity.type
_entity.pdbx_description
1 polymer ?
#
loop_
_entity_poly.entity_id
_entity_poly.type
_entity_poly.pdbx_seq_one_letter_code
_entity_poly.pdbx_strand_id
1 'polypeptide(L)'
;MPAEMIFCCVGDTMISEAELCQKLADGLGIPHSDIHLEGERRFVLGETGIAVSLVVDENHNPMVATADISINSKVEHVTRLCKTFREMGWVL
;
A
#
# COMPACT_ATOMS: atom_id res chain seq x y z
N MET A 1 9.63 17.54 -7.09
CA MET A 1 9.61 16.66 -8.29
C MET A 1 8.38 15.79 -8.16
N PRO A 2 7.57 15.61 -9.22
CA PRO A 2 6.30 14.89 -9.10
C PRO A 2 6.57 13.40 -8.81
N ALA A 3 5.88 12.84 -7.82
CA ALA A 3 5.80 11.40 -7.65
C ALA A 3 5.00 10.84 -8.83
N GLU A 4 5.49 9.78 -9.47
CA GLU A 4 4.68 9.03 -10.44
C GLU A 4 3.68 8.21 -9.62
N MET A 5 2.41 8.64 -9.63
CA MET A 5 1.31 7.93 -9.01
C MET A 5 1.00 6.71 -9.87
N ILE A 6 1.24 5.49 -9.37
CA ILE A 6 0.90 4.29 -10.13
C ILE A 6 0.21 3.22 -9.29
N PHE A 7 -0.94 2.82 -9.83
CA PHE A 7 -1.81 1.69 -9.58
C PHE A 7 -2.84 1.80 -8.45
N CYS A 8 -4.09 1.63 -8.88
CA CYS A 8 -5.28 1.43 -8.07
C CYS A 8 -5.50 -0.08 -7.95
N CYS A 9 -5.17 -0.65 -6.79
CA CYS A 9 -5.51 -2.01 -6.45
C CYS A 9 -6.95 -2.07 -5.94
N VAL A 10 -7.81 -2.89 -6.53
CA VAL A 10 -9.17 -3.12 -6.01
C VAL A 10 -9.21 -4.50 -5.35
N GLY A 11 -9.65 -4.56 -4.09
CA GLY A 11 -9.71 -5.79 -3.32
C GLY A 11 -11.05 -6.01 -2.61
N ASP A 12 -11.66 -7.18 -2.81
CA ASP A 12 -12.92 -7.62 -2.18
C ASP A 12 -12.78 -8.04 -0.70
N THR A 13 -11.70 -7.65 -0.02
CA THR A 13 -11.38 -8.17 1.31
C THR A 13 -11.71 -7.15 2.41
N MET A 14 -12.51 -7.59 3.40
CA MET A 14 -12.67 -6.92 4.70
C MET A 14 -11.38 -7.07 5.54
N ILE A 15 -10.27 -6.52 5.05
CA ILE A 15 -9.01 -6.49 5.80
C ILE A 15 -9.01 -5.26 6.73
N SER A 16 -8.63 -5.46 7.99
CA SER A 16 -8.46 -4.33 8.91
C SER A 16 -7.21 -3.51 8.56
N GLU A 17 -7.18 -2.22 8.89
CA GLU A 17 -6.00 -1.35 8.70
C GLU A 17 -4.72 -1.93 9.32
N ALA A 18 -4.85 -2.54 10.50
CA ALA A 18 -3.74 -3.19 11.19
C ALA A 18 -3.23 -4.42 10.44
N GLU A 19 -4.13 -5.25 9.91
CA GLU A 19 -3.75 -6.43 9.13
C GLU A 19 -3.15 -6.04 7.78
N LEU A 20 -3.66 -4.98 7.14
CA LEU A 20 -3.07 -4.45 5.92
C LEU A 20 -1.65 -3.94 6.18
N CYS A 21 -1.47 -3.13 7.23
CA CYS A 21 -0.15 -2.64 7.65
C CYS A 21 0.82 -3.80 7.86
N GLN A 22 0.35 -4.88 8.49
CA GLN A 22 1.14 -6.07 8.71
C GLN A 22 1.54 -6.75 7.40
N LYS A 23 0.59 -6.99 6.49
CA LYS A 23 0.88 -7.60 5.18
C LYS A 23 1.80 -6.75 4.32
N LEU A 24 1.67 -5.42 4.37
CA LEU A 24 2.56 -4.51 3.65
C LEU A 24 3.99 -4.55 4.20
N ALA A 25 4.16 -4.56 5.52
CA ALA A 25 5.48 -4.70 6.16
C ALA A 25 6.14 -6.02 5.76
N ASP A 26 5.42 -7.12 5.91
CA ASP A 26 5.91 -8.47 5.59
C ASP A 26 6.27 -8.60 4.11
N GLY A 27 5.39 -8.11 3.24
CA GLY A 27 5.56 -8.17 1.79
C GLY A 27 6.75 -7.37 1.28
N LEU A 28 7.01 -6.22 1.88
CA LEU A 28 8.15 -5.37 1.57
C LEU A 28 9.43 -5.82 2.28
N GLY A 29 9.30 -6.60 3.36
CA GLY A 29 10.39 -7.01 4.22
C GLY A 29 10.95 -5.85 5.06
N ILE A 30 10.08 -4.92 5.46
CA ILE A 30 10.42 -3.78 6.30
C ILE A 30 9.90 -3.97 7.73
N PRO A 31 10.56 -3.41 8.74
CA PRO A 31 10.05 -3.43 10.11
C PRO A 31 8.68 -2.77 10.20
N HIS A 32 7.75 -3.32 11.00
CA HIS A 32 6.47 -2.66 11.27
C HIS A 32 6.66 -1.26 11.90
N SER A 33 7.76 -1.04 12.64
CA SER A 33 8.11 0.26 13.21
C SER A 33 8.31 1.35 12.17
N ASP A 34 8.61 0.95 10.93
CA ASP A 34 8.93 1.85 9.82
C ASP A 34 7.68 2.17 8.98
N ILE A 35 6.52 1.57 9.33
CA ILE A 35 5.24 1.96 8.73
C ILE A 35 4.56 2.96 9.66
N HIS A 36 4.23 4.10 9.08
CA HIS A 36 3.53 5.17 9.78
C HIS A 36 2.19 5.42 9.13
N LEU A 37 1.14 5.56 9.95
CA LEU A 37 -0.15 6.04 9.47
C LEU A 37 -0.12 7.58 9.47
N GLU A 38 -0.19 8.18 8.28
CA GLU A 38 -0.44 9.60 8.10
C GLU A 38 -1.94 9.85 7.89
N GLY A 39 -2.59 10.52 8.84
CA GLY A 39 -4.02 10.82 8.73
C GLY A 39 -4.90 9.58 8.82
N GLU A 40 -6.10 9.64 8.26
CA GLU A 40 -7.10 8.59 8.49
C GLU A 40 -6.86 7.33 7.67
N ARG A 41 -6.16 7.39 6.52
CA ARG A 41 -6.08 6.25 5.57
C ARG A 41 -4.81 6.20 4.71
N ARG A 42 -3.70 6.80 5.13
CA ARG A 42 -2.44 6.78 4.37
C ARG A 42 -1.35 6.10 5.16
N PHE A 43 -0.72 5.09 4.57
CA PHE A 43 0.41 4.35 5.13
C PHE A 43 1.67 4.82 4.45
N VAL A 44 2.61 5.39 5.19
CA VAL A 44 3.93 5.74 4.71
C VAL A 44 4.89 4.62 5.08
N LEU A 45 5.50 4.01 4.06
CA LEU A 45 6.36 2.83 4.19
C LEU A 45 7.82 3.28 4.34
N GLY A 46 8.17 3.94 5.44
CA GLY A 46 9.55 4.28 5.85
C GLY A 46 10.47 4.78 4.72
N GLU A 47 11.73 4.33 4.73
CA GLU A 47 12.75 4.70 3.74
C GLU A 47 12.49 4.14 2.33
N THR A 48 11.39 3.42 2.10
CA THR A 48 11.13 2.83 0.77
C THR A 48 10.75 3.88 -0.27
N GLY A 49 10.28 5.06 0.18
CA GLY A 49 9.75 6.11 -0.68
C GLY A 49 8.33 5.83 -1.19
N ILE A 50 7.65 4.83 -0.64
CA ILE A 50 6.30 4.44 -1.03
C ILE A 50 5.30 4.90 0.04
N ALA A 51 4.20 5.51 -0.39
CA ALA A 51 3.04 5.74 0.45
C ALA A 51 1.83 5.04 -0.17
N VAL A 52 0.99 4.39 0.63
CA VAL A 52 -0.21 3.69 0.19
C VAL A 52 -1.42 4.36 0.83
N SER A 53 -2.32 4.91 0.03
CA SER A 53 -3.59 5.48 0.48
C SER A 53 -4.72 4.49 0.26
N LEU A 54 -5.63 4.38 1.22
CA LEU A 54 -6.83 3.56 1.12
C LEU A 54 -8.06 4.43 0.90
N VAL A 55 -8.79 4.13 -0.16
CA VAL A 55 -10.08 4.74 -0.49
C VAL A 55 -11.14 3.65 -0.34
N VAL A 56 -11.99 3.81 0.65
CA VAL A 56 -13.18 2.95 0.83
C VAL A 56 -14.34 3.64 0.13
N ASP A 57 -15.03 2.94 -0.78
CA ASP A 57 -16.26 3.45 -1.37
C ASP A 57 -17.33 3.65 -0.27
N GLU A 58 -18.19 4.66 -0.44
CA GLU A 58 -19.26 5.04 0.48
C GLU A 58 -20.22 3.87 0.78
N ASN A 59 -20.23 2.85 -0.09
CA ASN A 59 -21.02 1.63 0.00
C ASN A 59 -20.39 0.50 0.82
N HIS A 60 -19.27 0.73 1.53
CA HIS A 60 -18.58 -0.29 2.34
C HIS A 60 -18.19 -1.57 1.55
N ASN A 61 -17.99 -1.45 0.24
CA ASN A 61 -17.59 -2.50 -0.71
C ASN A 61 -16.38 -2.01 -1.54
N PRO A 62 -15.64 -2.91 -2.21
CA PRO A 62 -14.19 -3.15 -2.06
C PRO A 62 -13.31 -1.91 -1.85
N MET A 63 -12.36 -2.06 -0.93
CA MET A 63 -11.36 -1.03 -0.65
C MET A 63 -10.42 -0.89 -1.85
N VAL A 64 -10.30 0.33 -2.37
CA VAL A 64 -9.31 0.68 -3.39
C VAL A 64 -8.06 1.16 -2.66
N ALA A 65 -6.91 0.58 -2.95
CA ALA A 65 -5.64 1.10 -2.48
C ALA A 65 -4.88 1.74 -3.62
N THR A 66 -4.43 2.97 -3.42
CA THR A 66 -3.56 3.69 -4.33
C THR A 66 -2.16 3.77 -3.73
N ALA A 67 -1.13 3.42 -4.48
CA ALA A 67 0.25 3.58 -4.04
C ALA A 67 0.90 4.79 -4.74
N ASP A 68 1.30 5.78 -3.95
CA ASP A 68 2.20 6.84 -4.36
C ASP A 68 3.64 6.35 -4.23
N ILE A 69 4.33 6.19 -5.35
CA ILE A 69 5.72 5.73 -5.39
C ILE A 69 6.60 6.93 -5.70
N SER A 70 7.53 7.26 -4.81
CA SER A 70 8.55 8.28 -5.08
C SER A 70 9.46 7.81 -6.21
N ILE A 71 9.89 8.72 -7.08
CA ILE A 71 10.84 8.44 -8.18
C ILE A 71 12.18 7.86 -7.70
N ASN A 72 12.52 8.08 -6.42
CA ASN A 72 13.73 7.54 -5.80
C ASN A 72 13.54 6.13 -5.20
N SER A 73 12.33 5.56 -5.31
CA SER A 73 12.03 4.23 -4.78
C SER A 73 12.77 3.17 -5.58
N LYS A 74 13.30 2.16 -4.89
CA LYS A 74 13.96 1.03 -5.55
C LYS A 74 12.91 0.19 -6.29
N VAL A 75 13.21 -0.19 -7.54
CA VAL A 75 12.35 -1.08 -8.37
C VAL A 75 11.98 -2.37 -7.63
N GLU A 76 12.88 -2.89 -6.80
CA GLU A 76 12.63 -4.06 -5.97
C GLU A 76 11.47 -3.86 -4.98
N HIS A 77 11.37 -2.69 -4.32
CA HIS A 77 10.29 -2.39 -3.39
C HIS A 77 8.94 -2.32 -4.12
N VAL A 78 8.92 -1.70 -5.32
CA VAL A 78 7.72 -1.64 -6.17
C VAL A 78 7.29 -3.03 -6.61
N THR A 79 8.25 -3.88 -7.01
CA THR A 79 7.98 -5.26 -7.43
C THR A 79 7.40 -6.09 -6.27
N ARG A 80 7.98 -5.93 -5.07
CA ARG A 80 7.49 -6.57 -3.85
C ARG A 80 6.08 -6.10 -3.50
N LEU A 81 5.83 -4.79 -3.50
CA LEU A 81 4.51 -4.21 -3.27
C LEU A 81 3.43 -4.80 -4.19
N CYS A 82 3.70 -4.82 -5.50
CA CYS A 82 2.79 -5.40 -6.49
C CYS A 82 2.52 -6.89 -6.25
N LYS A 83 3.54 -7.64 -5.82
CA LYS A 83 3.38 -9.04 -5.47
C LYS A 83 2.52 -9.21 -4.22
N THR A 84 2.75 -8.41 -3.18
CA THR A 84 1.97 -8.43 -1.95
C THR A 84 0.50 -8.12 -2.21
N PHE A 85 0.20 -7.10 -3.03
CA PHE A 85 -1.18 -6.81 -3.42
C PHE A 85 -1.85 -7.97 -4.15
N ARG A 86 -1.15 -8.63 -5.08
CA ARG A 86 -1.68 -9.85 -5.73
C ARG A 86 -1.94 -10.99 -4.75
N GLU A 87 -1.05 -11.20 -3.77
CA GLU A 87 -1.23 -12.21 -2.72
C GLU A 87 -2.43 -11.90 -1.80
N MET A 88 -2.76 -10.62 -1.63
CA MET A 88 -3.98 -10.16 -0.96
C MET A 88 -5.27 -10.32 -1.79
N GLY A 89 -5.15 -10.81 -3.03
CA GLY A 89 -6.26 -10.92 -3.98
C GLY A 89 -6.61 -9.61 -4.67
N TRP A 90 -5.74 -8.60 -4.60
CA TRP A 90 -5.97 -7.29 -5.20
C TRP A 90 -5.37 -7.26 -6.61
N VAL A 91 -6.15 -6.77 -7.57
CA VAL A 91 -5.76 -6.73 -8.99
C VAL A 91 -5.26 -5.33 -9.34
N LEU A 92 -4.08 -5.26 -9.98
CA LEU A 92 -3.42 -4.05 -10.50
C LEU A 92 -3.93 -3.70 -11.90
#